data_AF-A0A976DH17-F1
#
_entry.id   AF-A0A976DH17-F1
#
_cell.length_a   1.000
_cell.length_b   1.000
_cell.length_c   1.000
_cell.angle_alpha   90.00
_cell.angle_beta   90.00
_cell.angle_gamma   90.00
#
_symmetry.space_group_name_H-M   'P 1'
#
loop_
_entity.id
_entity.type
_entity.pdbx_description
1 polymer ?
#
loop_
_entity_poly.entity_id
_entity_poly.type
_entity_poly.pdbx_seq_one_letter_code
_entity_poly.pdbx_strand_id
1 'polypeptide(L)'
;MATQELKVPDIGDYRDIPVIEILVKVGDTVAKEQSIVTLESDKATMEVPADAAGVIKELRVKMGDKVSQGTVVAMIEVVAAGASPPPPGGEGLGERVLAAPSVSANPTPSPQPSPPGGGSYTGKADFECEVLVLGAGPGGYSAAFRSADLGMKTMIVERYASLGGVCLNVGCIPSKALLHTASVMDEVKSMAKHGITFDAPKIDMGKLREFKDGVIKKLTTGLAGMAKMRKVDVVRGYGAFIDPHHVEVEMTTGTGQEKSGEKKVIKFQKCIIAAGSQAVRLPFMPDDPRVVDSTGALLLNYKPERMLVIGGGIIGLEMATVYSTLGARIDVVEMLDTVMTGADRDLVKVWEKVNAPRFDNMMLKTKTVGAVAKDDGIHVTFEGEKAPKEAQRYDLVLVAVGRSPNGKKIAADKAGVAVTDRGFINVDKQLRTNVPHIFAIGDIVGNPMLAHKAVHEGHVAAEAAKGEKSFFDARQIPSVAYTDPEVAWAGKTEIEAKAEGIKYSVGKFPWAASGRAIANGRDEGFTKLIFDDETHRIIGGGIVGTHAGDLIGEVCLAIEMGADAIDIAKTIHPHPTLGESVGMAAEVWEGVCTDLPPVKK
;
A
#
# COMPACT_ATOMS: atom_id res chain seq x y z
N MET A 1 -9.59 -12.82 -47.86
CA MET A 1 -8.87 -13.01 -46.60
C MET A 1 -9.12 -14.43 -46.15
N ALA A 2 -8.08 -15.16 -45.75
CA ALA A 2 -8.18 -16.57 -45.39
C ALA A 2 -8.32 -16.69 -43.87
N THR A 3 -9.32 -17.42 -43.41
CA THR A 3 -9.46 -17.76 -41.98
C THR A 3 -8.62 -18.99 -41.68
N GLN A 4 -7.74 -18.91 -40.67
CA GLN A 4 -6.86 -19.98 -40.21
C GLN A 4 -7.25 -20.40 -38.78
N GLU A 5 -7.08 -21.69 -38.48
CA GLU A 5 -7.27 -22.25 -37.14
C GLU A 5 -5.96 -22.11 -36.34
N LEU A 6 -6.01 -21.43 -35.19
CA LEU A 6 -4.91 -21.40 -34.22
C LEU A 6 -5.02 -22.64 -33.33
N LYS A 7 -4.01 -23.50 -33.33
CA LYS A 7 -4.01 -24.78 -32.60
C LYS A 7 -2.98 -24.76 -31.47
N VAL A 8 -3.26 -25.52 -30.41
CA VAL A 8 -2.26 -25.80 -29.36
C VAL A 8 -1.05 -26.49 -30.01
N PRO A 9 0.17 -25.92 -29.91
CA PRO A 9 1.37 -26.49 -30.50
C PRO A 9 1.77 -27.80 -29.81
N ASP A 10 2.89 -28.40 -30.21
CA ASP A 10 3.45 -29.53 -29.49
C ASP A 10 3.82 -29.13 -28.06
N ILE A 11 3.09 -29.68 -27.10
CA ILE A 11 3.28 -29.46 -25.67
C ILE A 11 3.97 -30.64 -24.98
N GLY A 12 4.44 -31.66 -25.73
CA GLY A 12 4.99 -32.91 -25.19
C GLY A 12 3.91 -33.93 -24.82
N ASP A 13 4.22 -34.88 -23.92
CA ASP A 13 3.32 -35.99 -23.54
C ASP A 13 2.09 -35.59 -22.69
N TYR A 14 1.87 -34.28 -22.48
CA TYR A 14 0.76 -33.79 -21.68
C TYR A 14 -0.56 -33.81 -22.46
N ARG A 15 -1.61 -34.31 -21.81
CA ARG A 15 -3.00 -34.37 -22.34
C ARG A 15 -3.95 -33.73 -21.34
N ASP A 16 -5.03 -33.16 -21.85
CA ASP A 16 -6.14 -32.61 -21.06
C ASP A 16 -5.73 -31.50 -20.07
N ILE A 17 -4.88 -30.56 -20.50
CA ILE A 17 -4.41 -29.44 -19.66
C ILE A 17 -5.48 -28.35 -19.57
N PRO A 18 -5.86 -27.87 -18.37
CA PRO A 18 -6.82 -26.79 -18.23
C PRO A 18 -6.29 -25.45 -18.75
N VAL A 19 -7.13 -24.71 -19.47
CA VAL A 19 -6.92 -23.30 -19.80
C VAL A 19 -7.18 -22.46 -18.55
N ILE A 20 -6.12 -21.83 -18.03
CA ILE A 20 -6.21 -20.99 -16.82
C ILE A 20 -6.40 -19.50 -17.15
N GLU A 21 -6.05 -19.08 -18.36
CA GLU A 21 -6.16 -17.68 -18.79
C GLU A 21 -6.35 -17.57 -20.30
N ILE A 22 -7.15 -16.58 -20.73
CA ILE A 22 -7.32 -16.21 -22.14
C ILE A 22 -6.79 -14.79 -22.30
N LEU A 23 -5.73 -14.63 -23.09
CA LEU A 23 -4.94 -13.39 -23.21
C LEU A 23 -5.42 -12.47 -24.34
N VAL A 24 -6.33 -12.95 -25.20
CA VAL A 24 -6.85 -12.19 -26.36
C VAL A 24 -8.37 -12.24 -26.41
N LYS A 25 -9.00 -11.26 -27.06
CA LYS A 25 -10.44 -11.17 -27.27
C LYS A 25 -10.80 -11.21 -28.76
N VAL A 26 -12.04 -11.56 -29.06
CA VAL A 26 -12.57 -11.45 -30.43
C VAL A 26 -12.51 -9.99 -30.86
N GLY A 27 -11.85 -9.72 -31.99
CA GLY A 27 -11.57 -8.38 -32.51
C GLY A 27 -10.14 -7.90 -32.31
N ASP A 28 -9.33 -8.57 -31.48
CA ASP A 28 -7.94 -8.17 -31.23
C ASP A 28 -7.04 -8.52 -32.42
N THR A 29 -6.08 -7.64 -32.70
CA THR A 29 -5.01 -7.90 -33.67
C THR A 29 -3.84 -8.56 -32.94
N VAL A 30 -3.46 -9.76 -33.37
CA VAL A 30 -2.36 -10.54 -32.78
C VAL A 30 -1.19 -10.63 -33.75
N ALA A 31 0.03 -10.50 -33.23
CA ALA A 31 1.25 -10.78 -33.97
C ALA A 31 1.56 -12.28 -33.97
N LYS A 32 2.35 -12.75 -34.95
CA LYS A 32 2.89 -14.11 -34.92
C LYS A 32 3.76 -14.28 -33.65
N GLU A 33 3.66 -15.43 -32.99
CA GLU A 33 4.27 -15.76 -31.69
C GLU A 33 3.67 -15.04 -30.47
N GLN A 34 2.64 -14.21 -30.62
CA GLN A 34 1.96 -13.60 -29.47
C GLN A 34 1.11 -14.63 -28.72
N SER A 35 1.24 -14.68 -27.40
CA SER A 35 0.49 -15.60 -26.53
C SER A 35 -1.02 -15.33 -26.56
N ILE A 36 -1.82 -16.40 -26.74
CA ILE A 36 -3.27 -16.35 -26.92
C ILE A 36 -3.98 -16.88 -25.67
N VAL A 37 -3.49 -17.98 -25.10
CA VAL A 37 -4.02 -18.60 -23.88
C VAL A 37 -2.90 -19.17 -23.03
N THR A 38 -3.15 -19.30 -21.73
CA THR A 38 -2.23 -19.91 -20.77
C THR A 38 -2.83 -21.21 -20.26
N LEU A 39 -2.04 -22.27 -20.28
CA LEU A 39 -2.36 -23.62 -19.82
C LEU A 39 -1.54 -23.93 -18.56
N GLU A 40 -2.12 -24.66 -17.60
CA GLU A 40 -1.41 -25.06 -16.38
C GLU A 40 -1.55 -26.56 -16.12
N SER A 41 -0.43 -27.27 -16.06
CA SER A 41 -0.37 -28.64 -15.58
C SER A 41 0.08 -28.67 -14.11
N ASP A 42 0.10 -29.87 -13.52
CA ASP A 42 0.66 -30.11 -12.18
C ASP A 42 2.17 -29.79 -12.07
N LYS A 43 2.87 -29.60 -13.19
CA LYS A 43 4.32 -29.44 -13.26
C LYS A 43 4.80 -28.17 -13.98
N ALA A 44 3.97 -27.52 -14.78
CA ALA A 44 4.37 -26.35 -15.56
C ALA A 44 3.18 -25.48 -16.00
N THR A 45 3.44 -24.19 -16.14
CA THR A 45 2.56 -23.24 -16.85
C THR A 45 3.12 -23.01 -18.25
N MET A 46 2.27 -23.05 -19.27
CA MET A 46 2.67 -22.94 -20.68
C MET A 46 1.75 -21.95 -21.41
N GLU A 47 2.33 -21.05 -22.19
CA GLU A 47 1.56 -20.16 -23.06
C GLU A 47 1.46 -20.74 -24.48
N VAL A 48 0.31 -20.57 -25.11
CA VAL A 48 0.06 -20.99 -26.49
C VAL A 48 0.23 -19.77 -27.41
N PRO A 49 1.32 -19.70 -28.20
CA PRO A 49 1.56 -18.61 -29.15
C PRO A 49 0.68 -18.72 -30.41
N ALA A 50 0.45 -17.58 -31.06
CA ALA A 50 -0.20 -17.50 -32.36
C ALA A 50 0.73 -17.97 -33.50
N ASP A 51 0.28 -18.91 -34.34
CA ASP A 51 1.07 -19.40 -35.48
C ASP A 51 1.07 -18.46 -36.70
N ALA A 52 0.19 -17.44 -36.69
CA ALA A 52 0.04 -16.41 -37.72
C ALA A 52 -0.36 -15.05 -37.14
N ALA A 53 -0.05 -13.96 -37.86
CA ALA A 53 -0.51 -12.62 -37.53
C ALA A 53 -1.86 -12.31 -38.19
N GLY A 54 -2.74 -11.61 -37.49
CA GLY A 54 -4.09 -11.32 -37.98
C GLY A 54 -5.08 -10.90 -36.89
N VAL A 55 -6.37 -10.92 -37.22
CA VAL A 55 -7.44 -10.50 -36.30
C VAL A 55 -8.22 -11.71 -35.80
N ILE A 56 -8.39 -11.83 -34.48
CA ILE A 56 -9.17 -12.92 -33.86
C ILE A 56 -10.66 -12.75 -34.19
N LYS A 57 -11.26 -13.74 -34.85
CA LYS A 57 -12.69 -13.76 -35.20
C LYS A 57 -13.54 -14.55 -34.23
N GLU A 58 -12.98 -15.60 -33.65
CA GLU A 58 -13.72 -16.51 -32.77
C GLU A 58 -12.75 -17.14 -31.78
N LEU A 59 -13.14 -17.25 -30.51
CA LEU A 59 -12.46 -18.05 -29.49
C LEU A 59 -13.23 -19.35 -29.29
N ARG A 60 -12.57 -20.49 -29.42
CA ARG A 60 -13.18 -21.82 -29.31
C ARG A 60 -12.93 -22.53 -27.99
N VAL A 61 -12.24 -21.86 -27.08
CA VAL A 61 -11.98 -22.33 -25.72
C VAL A 61 -12.46 -21.31 -24.69
N LYS A 62 -12.82 -21.79 -23.51
CA LYS A 62 -13.19 -21.00 -22.33
C LYS A 62 -12.24 -21.33 -21.18
N MET A 63 -12.16 -20.43 -20.21
CA MET A 63 -11.46 -20.71 -18.96
C MET A 63 -11.99 -21.99 -18.31
N GLY A 64 -11.08 -22.90 -17.95
CA GLY A 64 -11.39 -24.21 -17.37
C GLY A 64 -11.56 -25.35 -18.39
N ASP A 65 -11.59 -25.07 -19.69
CA ASP A 65 -11.63 -26.11 -20.71
C ASP A 65 -10.30 -26.88 -20.74
N LYS A 66 -10.37 -28.20 -20.98
CA LYS A 66 -9.19 -29.06 -21.10
C LYS A 66 -8.79 -29.17 -22.56
N VAL A 67 -7.54 -28.85 -22.87
CA VAL A 67 -7.00 -28.84 -24.23
C VAL A 67 -5.76 -29.75 -24.34
N SER A 68 -5.53 -30.29 -25.53
CA SER A 68 -4.37 -31.12 -25.86
C SER A 68 -3.70 -30.59 -27.13
N GLN A 69 -2.52 -31.12 -27.47
CA GLN A 69 -1.87 -30.80 -28.75
C GLN A 69 -2.86 -30.93 -29.92
N GLY A 70 -2.89 -29.90 -30.78
CA GLY A 70 -3.77 -29.85 -31.94
C GLY A 70 -5.20 -29.36 -31.68
N THR A 71 -5.60 -29.12 -30.43
CA THR A 71 -6.91 -28.50 -30.13
C THR A 71 -6.97 -27.08 -30.69
N VAL A 72 -8.05 -26.73 -31.38
CA VAL A 72 -8.27 -25.39 -31.95
C VAL A 72 -8.68 -24.43 -30.84
N VAL A 73 -7.86 -23.40 -30.62
CA VAL A 73 -8.04 -22.39 -29.57
C VAL A 73 -8.82 -21.18 -30.09
N ALA A 74 -8.53 -20.75 -31.32
CA ALA A 74 -9.16 -19.57 -31.93
C ALA A 74 -9.17 -19.65 -33.47
N MET A 75 -10.02 -18.83 -34.10
CA MET A 75 -10.02 -18.60 -35.54
C MET A 75 -9.44 -17.21 -35.81
N ILE A 76 -8.41 -17.13 -36.65
CA ILE A 76 -7.76 -15.88 -37.04
C ILE A 76 -8.04 -15.56 -38.51
N GLU A 77 -8.30 -14.30 -38.82
CA GLU A 77 -8.28 -13.79 -40.19
C GLU A 77 -6.86 -13.33 -40.52
N VAL A 78 -6.15 -14.09 -41.37
CA VAL A 78 -4.74 -13.86 -41.69
C VAL A 78 -4.58 -12.67 -42.63
N VAL A 79 -3.71 -11.74 -42.26
CA VAL A 79 -3.28 -10.64 -43.12
C VAL A 79 -1.99 -11.07 -43.82
N ALA A 80 -1.98 -11.11 -45.16
CA ALA A 80 -0.84 -11.60 -45.93
C ALA A 80 0.42 -10.75 -45.71
N ALA A 81 1.55 -11.40 -45.45
CA ALA A 81 2.84 -10.74 -45.29
C ALA A 81 3.36 -10.22 -46.64
N GLY A 82 3.38 -8.90 -46.80
CA GLY A 82 3.98 -8.24 -47.96
C GLY A 82 3.65 -6.76 -48.10
N ALA A 83 4.06 -5.92 -47.14
CA ALA A 83 4.47 -4.51 -47.36
C ALA A 83 4.88 -3.87 -46.03
N SER A 84 6.17 -3.59 -45.86
CA SER A 84 6.63 -2.51 -44.97
C SER A 84 6.13 -1.18 -45.54
N PRO A 85 5.66 -0.21 -44.74
CA PRO A 85 5.48 1.16 -45.23
C PRO A 85 6.86 1.85 -45.34
N PRO A 86 7.21 2.50 -46.45
CA PRO A 86 8.38 3.37 -46.54
C PRO A 86 8.11 4.74 -45.88
N PRO A 87 9.16 5.51 -45.55
CA PRO A 87 9.06 6.76 -44.79
C PRO A 87 8.63 7.93 -45.68
N PRO A 88 7.95 8.96 -45.17
CA PRO A 88 7.88 10.25 -45.85
C PRO A 88 8.96 11.19 -45.30
N GLY A 89 9.93 11.54 -46.13
CA GLY A 89 10.85 12.66 -45.90
C GLY A 89 10.94 13.58 -47.13
N GLY A 90 10.68 14.88 -46.89
CA GLY A 90 11.08 16.11 -47.64
C GLY A 90 10.65 16.23 -49.13
N GLU A 91 10.29 17.36 -49.73
CA GLU A 91 10.25 18.82 -49.49
C GLU A 91 9.25 19.38 -50.54
N GLY A 92 8.65 20.58 -50.53
CA GLY A 92 8.72 21.83 -49.77
C GLY A 92 7.49 22.67 -50.16
N LEU A 93 7.28 23.96 -49.87
CA LEU A 93 8.01 25.07 -49.24
C LEU A 93 6.94 26.01 -48.68
N GLY A 94 7.18 26.65 -47.52
CA GLY A 94 6.32 27.70 -46.98
C GLY A 94 6.63 28.06 -45.53
N GLU A 95 7.71 28.83 -45.36
CA GLU A 95 8.36 29.32 -44.13
C GLU A 95 7.46 29.64 -42.91
N ARG A 96 7.92 29.21 -41.72
CA ARG A 96 8.36 30.13 -40.64
C ARG A 96 9.06 29.37 -39.51
N VAL A 97 10.27 29.82 -39.23
CA VAL A 97 11.20 29.43 -38.16
C VAL A 97 10.52 29.44 -36.79
N LEU A 98 10.75 28.41 -35.94
CA LEU A 98 10.87 28.51 -34.47
C LEU A 98 11.50 27.20 -33.90
N ALA A 99 12.34 27.36 -32.88
CA ALA A 99 13.30 26.40 -32.33
C ALA A 99 12.70 25.22 -31.52
N ALA A 100 13.52 24.18 -31.31
CA ALA A 100 13.25 22.93 -30.58
C ALA A 100 12.64 23.12 -29.17
N PRO A 101 11.74 22.22 -28.70
CA PRO A 101 11.41 22.16 -27.28
C PRO A 101 12.40 21.27 -26.54
N SER A 102 13.21 21.92 -25.72
CA SER A 102 13.92 21.37 -24.57
C SER A 102 12.98 20.62 -23.63
N VAL A 103 13.53 19.62 -22.95
CA VAL A 103 13.03 18.95 -21.74
C VAL A 103 12.29 19.94 -20.83
N SER A 104 10.96 19.88 -20.79
CA SER A 104 10.17 20.70 -19.88
C SER A 104 9.96 19.95 -18.57
N ALA A 105 10.51 20.54 -17.51
CA ALA A 105 10.16 20.27 -16.13
C ALA A 105 8.63 20.22 -15.95
N ASN A 106 8.18 19.42 -14.97
CA ASN A 106 6.81 19.44 -14.48
C ASN A 106 6.27 20.88 -14.44
N PRO A 107 5.03 21.13 -14.90
CA PRO A 107 4.48 22.47 -14.87
C PRO A 107 4.52 22.96 -13.42
N THR A 108 5.25 24.04 -13.20
CA THR A 108 5.16 24.83 -11.98
C THR A 108 3.67 25.09 -11.75
N PRO A 109 3.11 24.79 -10.56
CA PRO A 109 1.71 25.04 -10.32
C PRO A 109 1.41 26.50 -10.62
N SER A 110 0.41 26.74 -11.47
CA SER A 110 -0.12 28.08 -11.74
C SER A 110 -0.35 28.79 -10.40
N PRO A 111 0.04 30.07 -10.25
CA PRO A 111 -0.16 30.78 -9.00
C PRO A 111 -1.66 30.82 -8.71
N GLN A 112 -2.09 30.01 -7.75
CA GLN A 112 -3.42 30.17 -7.17
C GLN A 112 -3.50 31.58 -6.59
N PRO A 113 -4.63 32.28 -6.77
CA PRO A 113 -4.81 33.60 -6.20
C PRO A 113 -4.52 33.53 -4.70
N SER A 114 -3.60 34.38 -4.24
CA SER A 114 -3.25 34.50 -2.83
C SER A 114 -4.55 34.75 -2.05
N PRO A 115 -4.85 33.98 -1.00
CA PRO A 115 -5.97 34.30 -0.12
C PRO A 115 -5.79 35.73 0.40
N PRO A 116 -6.87 36.52 0.54
CA PRO A 116 -6.78 37.84 1.14
C PRO A 116 -6.10 37.71 2.51
N GLY A 117 -5.01 38.45 2.70
CA GLY A 117 -4.21 38.39 3.92
C GLY A 117 -5.09 38.57 5.15
N GLY A 118 -5.25 37.49 5.93
CA GLY A 118 -5.94 37.53 7.20
C GLY A 118 -5.27 38.55 8.12
N GLY A 119 -6.07 39.26 8.91
CA GLY A 119 -5.56 40.25 9.86
C GLY A 119 -4.49 39.62 10.78
N SER A 120 -3.45 40.39 11.09
CA SER A 120 -2.43 39.98 12.06
C SER A 120 -3.02 39.95 13.47
N TYR A 121 -2.78 38.88 14.23
CA TYR A 121 -3.10 38.84 15.65
C TYR A 121 -2.27 39.91 16.38
N THR A 122 -2.96 40.77 17.14
CA THR A 122 -2.34 41.87 17.92
C THR A 122 -2.35 41.61 19.43
N GLY A 123 -2.87 40.46 19.87
CA GLY A 123 -2.89 40.09 21.28
C GLY A 123 -1.53 39.59 21.77
N LYS A 124 -1.42 39.34 23.08
CA LYS A 124 -0.22 38.73 23.68
C LYS A 124 -0.20 37.23 23.38
N ALA A 125 0.98 36.70 23.02
CA ALA A 125 1.19 35.26 22.91
C ALA A 125 1.53 34.65 24.29
N ASP A 126 0.98 33.48 24.58
CA ASP A 126 1.28 32.72 25.80
C ASP A 126 2.63 32.00 25.70
N PHE A 127 2.99 31.56 24.48
CA PHE A 127 4.24 30.88 24.19
C PHE A 127 4.87 31.39 22.89
N GLU A 128 6.19 31.26 22.79
CA GLU A 128 6.95 31.58 21.59
C GLU A 128 8.00 30.49 21.29
N CYS A 129 8.13 30.10 20.03
CA CYS A 129 9.11 29.11 19.57
C CYS A 129 9.69 29.44 18.19
N GLU A 130 10.82 28.82 17.86
CA GLU A 130 11.38 28.90 16.50
C GLU A 130 10.61 27.97 15.56
N VAL A 131 10.35 26.73 16.00
CA VAL A 131 9.61 25.72 15.22
C VAL A 131 8.41 25.22 16.02
N LEU A 132 7.22 25.40 15.46
CA LEU A 132 6.00 24.76 15.93
C LEU A 132 5.68 23.55 15.07
N VAL A 133 5.49 22.38 15.67
CA VAL A 133 5.00 21.19 14.97
C VAL A 133 3.55 20.90 15.38
N LEU A 134 2.63 20.91 14.41
CA LEU A 134 1.21 20.67 14.65
C LEU A 134 0.88 19.19 14.39
N GLY A 135 0.82 18.40 15.47
CA GLY A 135 0.58 16.96 15.48
C GLY A 135 1.81 16.16 15.94
N ALA A 136 1.59 15.13 16.76
CA ALA A 136 2.65 14.27 17.29
C ALA A 136 2.66 12.86 16.69
N GLY A 137 2.17 12.69 15.46
CA GLY A 137 2.33 11.44 14.70
C GLY A 137 3.78 11.16 14.29
N PRO A 138 4.05 10.04 13.57
CA PRO A 138 5.38 9.66 13.11
C PRO A 138 6.17 10.81 12.46
N GLY A 139 5.58 11.53 11.52
CA GLY A 139 6.25 12.69 10.92
C GLY A 139 6.44 13.84 11.91
N GLY A 140 5.43 14.14 12.71
CA GLY A 140 5.46 15.27 13.64
C GLY A 140 6.51 15.15 14.73
N TYR A 141 6.51 14.05 15.51
CA TYR A 141 7.51 13.90 16.57
C TYR A 141 8.92 13.77 15.99
N SER A 142 9.09 13.12 14.83
CA SER A 142 10.41 13.02 14.17
C SER A 142 10.92 14.38 13.71
N ALA A 143 10.06 15.21 13.10
CA ALA A 143 10.40 16.58 12.72
C ALA A 143 10.74 17.44 13.94
N ALA A 144 9.97 17.31 15.03
CA ALA A 144 10.22 18.06 16.26
C ALA A 144 11.54 17.65 16.93
N PHE A 145 11.81 16.35 17.01
CA PHE A 145 13.06 15.83 17.59
C PHE A 145 14.25 16.22 16.73
N ARG A 146 14.15 16.09 15.41
CA ARG A 146 15.21 16.53 14.49
C ARG A 146 15.44 18.05 14.58
N SER A 147 14.38 18.85 14.70
CA SER A 147 14.48 20.30 14.89
C SER A 147 15.21 20.68 16.19
N ALA A 148 14.90 19.98 17.29
CA ALA A 148 15.60 20.14 18.57
C ALA A 148 17.07 19.70 18.49
N ASP A 149 17.35 18.58 17.82
CA ASP A 149 18.71 18.07 17.60
C ASP A 149 19.54 19.03 16.72
N LEU A 150 18.89 19.84 15.86
CA LEU A 150 19.49 20.95 15.09
C LEU A 150 19.56 22.28 15.88
N GLY A 151 19.24 22.26 17.17
CA GLY A 151 19.37 23.38 18.10
C GLY A 151 18.28 24.45 18.00
N MET A 152 17.11 24.15 17.41
CA MET A 152 15.98 25.08 17.34
C MET A 152 15.05 24.90 18.55
N LYS A 153 14.59 26.01 19.15
CA LYS A 153 13.55 25.98 20.19
C LYS A 153 12.25 25.48 19.60
N THR A 154 11.86 24.26 19.97
CA THR A 154 10.80 23.51 19.29
C THR A 154 9.64 23.19 20.23
N MET A 155 8.41 23.34 19.74
CA MET A 155 7.18 22.95 20.45
C MET A 155 6.33 22.02 19.59
N ILE A 156 5.64 21.08 20.22
CA ILE A 156 4.63 20.23 19.60
C ILE A 156 3.25 20.62 20.12
N VAL A 157 2.26 20.72 19.24
CA VAL A 157 0.84 20.77 19.61
C VAL A 157 0.20 19.44 19.27
N GLU A 158 -0.36 18.76 20.27
CA GLU A 158 -1.03 17.46 20.12
C GLU A 158 -2.34 17.46 20.92
N ARG A 159 -3.44 17.03 20.33
CA ARG A 159 -4.76 17.05 20.97
C ARG A 159 -4.98 15.88 21.94
N TYR A 160 -4.20 14.82 21.82
CA TYR A 160 -4.25 13.66 22.72
C TYR A 160 -3.21 13.73 23.84
N ALA A 161 -3.39 12.92 24.88
CA ALA A 161 -2.46 12.84 26.00
C ALA A 161 -1.09 12.21 25.63
N SER A 162 -1.06 11.37 24.59
CA SER A 162 0.13 10.61 24.17
C SER A 162 0.67 11.07 22.82
N LEU A 163 1.99 10.99 22.67
CA LEU A 163 2.67 11.16 21.38
C LEU A 163 2.58 9.87 20.53
N GLY A 164 3.07 9.93 19.30
CA GLY A 164 3.13 8.81 18.34
C GLY A 164 1.93 8.73 17.40
N GLY A 165 0.90 9.55 17.63
CA GLY A 165 -0.28 9.70 16.77
C GLY A 165 -0.97 8.38 16.43
N VAL A 166 -1.57 8.32 15.23
CA VAL A 166 -2.33 7.14 14.76
C VAL A 166 -1.48 5.87 14.78
N CYS A 167 -0.27 5.92 14.20
CA CYS A 167 0.54 4.72 14.00
C CYS A 167 0.88 4.00 15.31
N LEU A 168 1.26 4.73 16.35
CA LEU A 168 1.60 4.14 17.64
C LEU A 168 0.36 3.76 18.45
N ASN A 169 -0.66 4.62 18.50
CA ASN A 169 -1.75 4.47 19.46
C ASN A 169 -2.90 3.60 18.92
N VAL A 170 -3.24 3.72 17.63
CA VAL A 170 -4.47 3.14 17.04
C VAL A 170 -4.26 2.66 15.59
N GLY A 171 -3.05 2.17 15.29
CA GLY A 171 -2.65 1.81 13.93
C GLY A 171 -1.57 0.73 13.92
N CYS A 172 -0.42 1.05 13.32
CA CYS A 172 0.70 0.13 13.07
C CYS A 172 1.05 -0.76 14.28
N ILE A 173 1.29 -0.17 15.44
CA ILE A 173 1.85 -0.90 16.59
C ILE A 173 0.84 -1.88 17.19
N PRO A 174 -0.38 -1.46 17.60
CA PRO A 174 -1.35 -2.40 18.13
C PRO A 174 -1.80 -3.45 17.10
N SER A 175 -1.95 -3.10 15.82
CA SER A 175 -2.31 -4.08 14.79
C SER A 175 -1.23 -5.15 14.64
N LYS A 176 0.05 -4.77 14.57
CA LYS A 176 1.17 -5.72 14.40
C LYS A 176 1.37 -6.59 15.65
N ALA A 177 1.14 -6.04 16.85
CA ALA A 177 1.16 -6.83 18.09
C ALA A 177 0.08 -7.92 18.11
N LEU A 178 -1.11 -7.61 17.59
CA LEU A 178 -2.21 -8.57 17.48
C LEU A 178 -1.99 -9.58 16.34
N LEU A 179 -1.49 -9.12 15.19
CA LEU A 179 -1.15 -9.98 14.06
C LEU A 179 -0.05 -10.98 14.41
N HIS A 180 0.97 -10.57 15.19
CA HIS A 180 1.97 -11.51 15.68
C HIS A 180 1.34 -12.60 16.56
N THR A 181 0.46 -12.23 17.49
CA THR A 181 -0.29 -13.21 18.31
C THR A 181 -1.11 -14.15 17.43
N ALA A 182 -1.81 -13.63 16.41
CA ALA A 182 -2.60 -14.42 15.48
C ALA A 182 -1.71 -15.36 14.64
N SER A 183 -0.58 -14.89 14.14
CA SER A 183 0.37 -15.68 13.38
C SER A 183 0.88 -16.88 14.18
N VAL A 184 1.28 -16.68 15.44
CA VAL A 184 1.72 -17.78 16.31
C VAL A 184 0.59 -18.77 16.57
N MET A 185 -0.64 -18.29 16.77
CA MET A 185 -1.80 -19.18 16.96
C MET A 185 -2.09 -20.05 15.72
N ASP A 186 -1.90 -19.51 14.51
CA ASP A 186 -2.11 -20.26 13.28
C ASP A 186 -0.94 -21.21 13.00
N GLU A 187 0.29 -20.81 13.31
CA GLU A 187 1.47 -21.68 13.22
C GLU A 187 1.34 -22.90 14.13
N VAL A 188 0.89 -22.71 15.38
CA VAL A 188 0.64 -23.81 16.33
C VAL A 188 -0.38 -24.81 15.77
N LYS A 189 -1.43 -24.35 15.08
CA LYS A 189 -2.41 -25.26 14.43
C LYS A 189 -1.75 -26.07 13.31
N SER A 190 -0.81 -25.49 12.57
CA SER A 190 -0.14 -26.16 11.45
C SER A 190 0.81 -27.29 11.91
N MET A 191 1.33 -27.23 13.13
CA MET A 191 2.29 -28.20 13.68
C MET A 191 1.75 -29.62 13.81
N ALA A 192 0.43 -29.81 13.78
CA ALA A 192 -0.18 -31.14 13.75
C ALA A 192 0.32 -31.96 12.55
N LYS A 193 0.59 -31.32 11.41
CA LYS A 193 1.18 -31.96 10.21
C LYS A 193 2.61 -32.46 10.44
N HIS A 194 3.31 -31.89 11.43
CA HIS A 194 4.66 -32.28 11.83
C HIS A 194 4.64 -33.28 13.01
N GLY A 195 3.45 -33.79 13.39
CA GLY A 195 3.30 -34.73 14.50
C GLY A 195 3.28 -34.10 15.89
N ILE A 196 3.17 -32.77 16.00
CA ILE A 196 3.10 -32.04 17.27
C ILE A 196 1.70 -31.45 17.41
N THR A 197 0.90 -32.00 18.33
CA THR A 197 -0.50 -31.59 18.52
C THR A 197 -0.67 -30.79 19.79
N PHE A 198 -1.45 -29.71 19.71
CA PHE A 198 -1.87 -28.88 20.83
C PHE A 198 -3.39 -28.87 20.92
N ASP A 199 -3.93 -28.75 22.13
CA ASP A 199 -5.35 -28.43 22.31
C ASP A 199 -5.65 -27.00 21.83
N ALA A 200 -6.91 -26.74 21.46
CA ALA A 200 -7.34 -25.39 21.09
C ALA A 200 -7.08 -24.40 22.25
N PRO A 201 -6.51 -23.21 21.98
CA PRO A 201 -6.14 -22.28 23.03
C PRO A 201 -7.39 -21.70 23.72
N LYS A 202 -7.32 -21.53 25.03
CA LYS A 202 -8.29 -20.74 25.79
C LYS A 202 -7.91 -19.26 25.69
N ILE A 203 -8.74 -18.48 25.01
CA ILE A 203 -8.46 -17.06 24.75
C ILE A 203 -9.04 -16.19 25.88
N ASP A 204 -8.17 -15.44 26.55
CA ASP A 204 -8.54 -14.37 27.49
C ASP A 204 -8.42 -13.01 26.80
N MET A 205 -9.55 -12.45 26.39
CA MET A 205 -9.61 -11.16 25.70
C MET A 205 -9.14 -9.99 26.59
N GLY A 206 -9.28 -10.10 27.91
CA GLY A 206 -8.78 -9.10 28.85
C GLY A 206 -7.26 -9.01 28.80
N LYS A 207 -6.58 -10.15 28.97
CA LYS A 207 -5.11 -10.23 28.91
C LYS A 207 -4.54 -9.88 27.55
N LEU A 208 -5.21 -10.26 26.46
CA LEU A 208 -4.78 -9.87 25.11
C LEU A 208 -4.80 -8.34 24.93
N ARG A 209 -5.85 -7.67 25.44
CA ARG A 209 -5.92 -6.20 25.44
C ARG A 209 -4.84 -5.58 26.31
N GLU A 210 -4.64 -6.09 27.52
CA GLU A 210 -3.60 -5.60 28.44
C GLU A 210 -2.20 -5.71 27.83
N PHE A 211 -1.89 -6.82 27.14
CA PHE A 211 -0.63 -6.98 26.40
C PHE A 211 -0.47 -5.88 25.34
N LYS A 212 -1.47 -5.72 24.46
CA LYS A 212 -1.48 -4.69 23.41
C LYS A 212 -1.28 -3.29 24.01
N ASP A 213 -2.05 -2.95 25.04
CA ASP A 213 -1.99 -1.65 25.71
C ASP A 213 -0.65 -1.44 26.44
N GLY A 214 -0.05 -2.51 26.98
CA GLY A 214 1.28 -2.49 27.56
C GLY A 214 2.36 -2.11 26.55
N VAL A 215 2.28 -2.64 25.32
CA VAL A 215 3.19 -2.28 24.21
C VAL A 215 3.04 -0.79 23.86
N ILE A 216 1.81 -0.30 23.69
CA ILE A 216 1.53 1.12 23.41
C ILE A 216 2.09 2.00 24.54
N LYS A 217 1.79 1.65 25.80
CA LYS A 217 2.22 2.42 26.98
C LYS A 217 3.74 2.52 27.09
N LYS A 218 4.45 1.42 26.84
CA LYS A 218 5.92 1.39 26.88
C LYS A 218 6.52 2.38 25.87
N LEU A 219 6.03 2.35 24.63
CA LEU A 219 6.52 3.19 23.54
C LEU A 219 6.13 4.66 23.71
N THR A 220 4.88 4.96 24.10
CA THR A 220 4.43 6.33 24.36
C THR A 220 5.17 6.97 25.53
N THR A 221 5.45 6.21 26.58
CA THR A 221 6.32 6.65 27.70
C THR A 221 7.73 6.96 27.21
N GLY A 222 8.28 6.11 26.34
CA GLY A 222 9.58 6.35 25.69
C GLY A 222 9.61 7.65 24.88
N LEU A 223 8.59 7.90 24.05
CA LEU A 223 8.47 9.15 23.28
C LEU A 223 8.39 10.39 24.19
N ALA A 224 7.58 10.33 25.26
CA ALA A 224 7.48 11.43 26.22
C ALA A 224 8.83 11.70 26.92
N GLY A 225 9.55 10.64 27.29
CA GLY A 225 10.92 10.75 27.82
C GLY A 225 11.88 11.39 26.83
N MET A 226 11.84 10.99 25.55
CA MET A 226 12.68 11.57 24.50
C MET A 226 12.38 13.04 24.21
N ALA A 227 11.10 13.44 24.21
CA ALA A 227 10.72 14.84 24.09
C ALA A 227 11.33 15.68 25.21
N LYS A 228 11.23 15.19 26.46
CA LYS A 228 11.82 15.85 27.63
C LYS A 228 13.35 15.95 27.53
N MET A 229 14.04 14.88 27.14
CA MET A 229 15.50 14.89 26.98
C MET A 229 15.97 15.89 25.93
N ARG A 230 15.18 16.10 24.87
CA ARG A 230 15.42 17.10 23.82
C ARG A 230 14.90 18.49 24.14
N LYS A 231 14.29 18.71 25.31
CA LYS A 231 13.67 19.98 25.72
C LYS A 231 12.62 20.47 24.71
N VAL A 232 11.85 19.54 24.15
CA VAL A 232 10.70 19.85 23.30
C VAL A 232 9.47 19.99 24.18
N ASP A 233 8.88 21.19 24.20
CA ASP A 233 7.63 21.43 24.94
C ASP A 233 6.45 20.83 24.19
N VAL A 234 5.52 20.20 24.91
CA VAL A 234 4.29 19.64 24.35
C VAL A 234 3.10 20.40 24.91
N VAL A 235 2.34 21.07 24.05
CA VAL A 235 1.11 21.78 24.40
C VAL A 235 -0.07 20.91 23.97
N ARG A 236 -0.87 20.50 24.96
CA ARG A 236 -1.96 19.56 24.73
C ARG A 236 -3.27 20.27 24.34
N GLY A 237 -3.66 20.20 23.08
CA GLY A 237 -4.93 20.77 22.61
C GLY A 237 -5.12 20.76 21.10
N TYR A 238 -6.26 21.27 20.64
CA TYR A 238 -6.55 21.47 19.23
C TYR A 238 -5.90 22.76 18.74
N GLY A 239 -4.89 22.63 17.88
CA GLY A 239 -4.28 23.77 17.21
C GLY A 239 -5.03 24.18 15.95
N ALA A 240 -5.35 25.47 15.84
CA ALA A 240 -5.84 26.10 14.61
C ALA A 240 -5.06 27.39 14.34
N PHE A 241 -4.65 27.61 13.09
CA PHE A 241 -4.03 28.89 12.71
C PHE A 241 -5.01 30.04 12.93
N ILE A 242 -4.50 31.17 13.39
CA ILE A 242 -5.26 32.42 13.49
C ILE A 242 -4.68 33.51 12.58
N ASP A 243 -3.39 33.40 12.24
CA ASP A 243 -2.70 34.19 11.22
C ASP A 243 -1.44 33.40 10.73
N PRO A 244 -0.59 33.95 9.82
CA PRO A 244 0.60 33.25 9.31
C PRO A 244 1.71 32.90 10.32
N HIS A 245 1.66 33.42 11.55
CA HIS A 245 2.68 33.24 12.59
C HIS A 245 2.13 32.86 13.97
N HIS A 246 0.82 32.62 14.09
CA HIS A 246 0.17 32.24 15.33
C HIS A 246 -0.80 31.08 15.17
N VAL A 247 -0.77 30.17 16.14
CA VAL A 247 -1.76 29.11 16.34
C VAL A 247 -2.44 29.34 17.69
N GLU A 248 -3.78 29.32 17.69
CA GLU A 248 -4.58 29.19 18.90
C GLU A 248 -4.74 27.70 19.22
N VAL A 249 -4.49 27.33 20.47
CA VAL A 249 -4.62 25.98 20.99
C VAL A 249 -5.78 25.94 21.98
N GLU A 250 -6.86 25.28 21.61
CA GLU A 250 -7.96 24.95 22.52
C GLU A 250 -7.56 23.73 23.36
N MET A 251 -7.28 23.97 24.64
CA MET A 251 -6.66 23.00 25.54
C MET A 251 -7.56 21.78 25.77
N THR A 252 -6.93 20.62 25.93
CA THR A 252 -7.64 19.36 26.20
C THR A 252 -7.17 18.69 27.50
N THR A 253 -8.05 17.92 28.13
CA THR A 253 -7.79 17.23 29.41
C THR A 253 -8.21 15.75 29.32
N GLY A 254 -8.17 15.02 30.44
CA GLY A 254 -8.60 13.62 30.50
C GLY A 254 -7.65 12.65 29.79
N THR A 255 -8.14 11.45 29.49
CA THR A 255 -7.41 10.43 28.73
C THR A 255 -7.61 10.55 27.22
N GLY A 256 -8.63 11.30 26.79
CA GLY A 256 -9.00 11.47 25.39
C GLY A 256 -8.59 12.83 24.82
N GLN A 257 -9.57 13.54 24.30
CA GLN A 257 -9.43 14.84 23.63
C GLN A 257 -10.53 15.81 24.07
N GLU A 258 -11.00 15.65 25.31
CA GLU A 258 -12.04 16.49 25.91
C GLU A 258 -11.53 17.94 26.03
N LYS A 259 -12.30 18.90 25.51
CA LYS A 259 -11.94 20.33 25.52
C LYS A 259 -12.18 20.93 26.90
N SER A 260 -11.20 21.65 27.45
CA SER A 260 -11.35 22.34 28.74
C SER A 260 -12.01 23.71 28.64
N GLY A 261 -12.10 24.27 27.43
CA GLY A 261 -12.53 25.65 27.17
C GLY A 261 -11.44 26.70 27.35
N GLU A 262 -10.29 26.34 27.92
CA GLU A 262 -9.10 27.21 27.97
C GLU A 262 -8.45 27.29 26.59
N LYS A 263 -7.99 28.48 26.22
CA LYS A 263 -7.30 28.74 24.95
C LYS A 263 -5.96 29.41 25.22
N LYS A 264 -4.94 29.00 24.46
CA LYS A 264 -3.60 29.60 24.49
C LYS A 264 -3.12 29.93 23.09
N VAL A 265 -2.31 30.97 22.95
CA VAL A 265 -1.74 31.37 21.67
C VAL A 265 -0.25 31.10 21.64
N ILE A 266 0.20 30.41 20.58
CA ILE A 266 1.62 30.14 20.31
C ILE A 266 2.04 30.97 19.11
N LYS A 267 3.06 31.81 19.28
CA LYS A 267 3.76 32.48 18.19
C LYS A 267 4.93 31.62 17.70
N PHE A 268 5.12 31.51 16.39
CA PHE A 268 6.18 30.72 15.79
C PHE A 268 6.89 31.46 14.66
N GLN A 269 8.18 31.15 14.45
CA GLN A 269 8.90 31.61 13.26
C GLN A 269 8.63 30.70 12.06
N LYS A 270 8.64 29.38 12.29
CA LYS A 270 8.37 28.33 11.29
C LYS A 270 7.36 27.34 11.84
N CYS A 271 6.55 26.76 10.95
CA CYS A 271 5.59 25.72 11.34
C CYS A 271 5.75 24.48 10.46
N ILE A 272 5.68 23.29 11.06
CA ILE A 272 5.60 22.02 10.35
C ILE A 272 4.24 21.39 10.64
N ILE A 273 3.37 21.36 9.64
CA ILE A 273 2.03 20.77 9.74
C ILE A 273 2.13 19.25 9.60
N ALA A 274 1.77 18.53 10.66
CA ALA A 274 1.80 17.06 10.74
C ALA A 274 0.46 16.49 11.27
N ALA A 275 -0.66 17.14 10.95
CA ALA A 275 -1.99 16.81 11.47
C ALA A 275 -2.63 15.54 10.86
N GLY A 276 -1.90 14.84 9.99
CA GLY A 276 -2.22 13.50 9.50
C GLY A 276 -3.56 13.36 8.79
N SER A 277 -4.15 12.18 8.93
CA SER A 277 -5.42 11.76 8.31
C SER A 277 -6.38 11.14 9.34
N GLN A 278 -7.57 10.76 8.89
CA GLN A 278 -8.58 10.06 9.69
C GLN A 278 -9.35 9.04 8.84
N ALA A 279 -10.02 8.07 9.47
CA ALA A 279 -10.87 7.11 8.76
C ALA A 279 -12.00 7.82 8.00
N VAL A 280 -12.29 7.33 6.78
CA VAL A 280 -13.45 7.78 6.01
C VAL A 280 -14.72 7.21 6.64
N ARG A 281 -15.73 8.07 6.81
CA ARG A 281 -17.07 7.65 7.25
C ARG A 281 -17.99 7.54 6.04
N LEU A 282 -18.76 6.46 5.99
CA LEU A 282 -19.82 6.27 5.00
C LEU A 282 -21.12 6.88 5.55
N PRO A 283 -21.69 7.93 4.93
CA PRO A 283 -22.82 8.67 5.51
C PRO A 283 -24.08 7.85 5.77
N PHE A 284 -24.27 6.75 5.03
CA PHE A 284 -25.45 5.87 5.16
C PHE A 284 -25.32 4.82 6.27
N MET A 285 -24.14 4.66 6.88
CA MET A 285 -23.96 3.70 7.97
C MET A 285 -24.59 4.22 9.26
N PRO A 286 -25.24 3.36 10.06
CA PRO A 286 -25.85 3.78 11.32
C PRO A 286 -24.80 4.16 12.36
N ASP A 287 -25.14 5.10 13.23
CA ASP A 287 -24.36 5.43 14.43
C ASP A 287 -24.66 4.38 15.52
N ASP A 288 -23.91 3.28 15.50
CA ASP A 288 -24.08 2.14 16.40
C ASP A 288 -22.68 1.67 16.87
N PRO A 289 -22.49 1.30 18.15
CA PRO A 289 -21.20 0.83 18.66
C PRO A 289 -20.66 -0.44 17.98
N ARG A 290 -21.49 -1.17 17.23
CA ARG A 290 -21.10 -2.33 16.42
C ARG A 290 -20.62 -1.94 15.02
N VAL A 291 -20.76 -0.69 14.61
CA VAL A 291 -20.15 -0.15 13.39
C VAL A 291 -18.89 0.62 13.78
N VAL A 292 -17.73 0.02 13.49
CA VAL A 292 -16.44 0.52 13.96
C VAL A 292 -15.53 0.91 12.79
N ASP A 293 -14.61 1.83 13.05
CA ASP A 293 -13.42 2.00 12.23
C ASP A 293 -12.28 1.11 12.77
N SER A 294 -11.06 1.29 12.24
CA SER A 294 -9.89 0.55 12.71
C SER A 294 -9.58 0.80 14.19
N THR A 295 -9.89 1.99 14.73
CA THR A 295 -9.68 2.27 16.16
C THR A 295 -10.60 1.40 17.01
N GLY A 296 -11.89 1.35 16.66
CA GLY A 296 -12.86 0.52 17.37
C GLY A 296 -12.54 -0.98 17.29
N ALA A 297 -12.07 -1.47 16.14
CA ALA A 297 -11.59 -2.85 16.00
C ALA A 297 -10.37 -3.14 16.91
N LEU A 298 -9.43 -2.20 17.02
CA LEU A 298 -8.25 -2.36 17.88
C LEU A 298 -8.54 -2.29 19.39
N LEU A 299 -9.75 -1.88 19.79
CA LEU A 299 -10.18 -1.94 21.19
C LEU A 299 -10.47 -3.37 21.67
N LEU A 300 -10.73 -4.32 20.75
CA LEU A 300 -11.02 -5.73 21.06
C LEU A 300 -12.08 -5.90 22.18
N ASN A 301 -13.16 -5.11 22.11
CA ASN A 301 -14.16 -5.07 23.19
C ASN A 301 -14.81 -6.43 23.48
N TYR A 302 -15.06 -7.22 22.44
CA TYR A 302 -15.58 -8.59 22.52
C TYR A 302 -15.20 -9.37 21.26
N LYS A 303 -15.42 -10.68 21.29
CA LYS A 303 -15.25 -11.58 20.13
C LYS A 303 -16.61 -11.70 19.40
N PRO A 304 -16.78 -11.11 18.20
CA PRO A 304 -18.01 -11.31 17.41
C PRO A 304 -18.08 -12.75 16.87
N GLU A 305 -19.28 -13.27 16.64
CA GLU A 305 -19.45 -14.55 15.95
C GLU A 305 -19.26 -14.37 14.44
N ARG A 306 -19.83 -13.31 13.87
CA ARG A 306 -19.69 -12.91 12.47
C ARG A 306 -19.35 -11.44 12.34
N MET A 307 -18.34 -11.14 11.52
CA MET A 307 -17.85 -9.79 11.27
C MET A 307 -17.84 -9.49 9.77
N LEU A 308 -18.30 -8.30 9.39
CA LEU A 308 -18.15 -7.75 8.04
C LEU A 308 -16.98 -6.76 8.00
N VAL A 309 -16.16 -6.85 6.97
CA VAL A 309 -15.16 -5.85 6.61
C VAL A 309 -15.56 -5.15 5.31
N ILE A 310 -15.82 -3.85 5.38
CA ILE A 310 -16.13 -3.01 4.22
C ILE A 310 -14.84 -2.34 3.74
N GLY A 311 -14.33 -2.78 2.60
CA GLY A 311 -13.07 -2.37 1.99
C GLY A 311 -12.02 -3.49 2.06
N GLY A 312 -11.52 -3.89 0.89
CA GLY A 312 -10.46 -4.89 0.69
C GLY A 312 -9.04 -4.31 0.73
N GLY A 313 -8.85 -3.18 1.41
CA GLY A 313 -7.53 -2.58 1.64
C GLY A 313 -6.77 -3.27 2.78
N ILE A 314 -5.47 -2.98 2.87
CA ILE A 314 -4.54 -3.60 3.84
C ILE A 314 -5.08 -3.58 5.28
N ILE A 315 -5.55 -2.43 5.76
CA ILE A 315 -6.05 -2.29 7.15
C ILE A 315 -7.22 -3.23 7.42
N GLY A 316 -8.16 -3.35 6.47
CA GLY A 316 -9.33 -4.21 6.61
C GLY A 316 -8.92 -5.69 6.67
N LEU A 317 -8.02 -6.10 5.77
CA LEU A 317 -7.54 -7.48 5.70
C LEU A 317 -6.68 -7.87 6.91
N GLU A 318 -5.83 -6.97 7.41
CA GLU A 318 -5.07 -7.19 8.65
C GLU A 318 -6.00 -7.44 9.84
N MET A 319 -7.05 -6.63 9.99
CA MET A 319 -8.04 -6.83 11.06
C MET A 319 -8.86 -8.10 10.84
N ALA A 320 -9.20 -8.41 9.59
CA ALA A 320 -9.86 -9.65 9.24
C ALA A 320 -9.04 -10.88 9.67
N THR A 321 -7.73 -10.88 9.43
CA THR A 321 -6.82 -11.95 9.87
C THR A 321 -6.87 -12.10 11.39
N VAL A 322 -6.72 -11.01 12.14
CA VAL A 322 -6.77 -11.04 13.62
C VAL A 322 -8.10 -11.63 14.12
N TYR A 323 -9.23 -11.10 13.67
CA TYR A 323 -10.54 -11.53 14.15
C TYR A 323 -10.90 -12.96 13.70
N SER A 324 -10.50 -13.36 12.48
CA SER A 324 -10.63 -14.73 11.99
C SER A 324 -9.87 -15.72 12.88
N THR A 325 -8.61 -15.43 13.21
CA THR A 325 -7.80 -16.30 14.07
C THR A 325 -8.33 -16.38 15.50
N LEU A 326 -8.90 -15.29 16.02
CA LEU A 326 -9.61 -15.28 17.30
C LEU A 326 -10.94 -16.06 17.24
N GLY A 327 -11.42 -16.42 16.05
CA GLY A 327 -12.51 -17.34 15.78
C GLY A 327 -13.83 -16.69 15.33
N ALA A 328 -13.79 -15.45 14.84
CA ALA A 328 -14.92 -14.83 14.16
C ALA A 328 -15.01 -15.35 12.71
N ARG A 329 -16.22 -15.57 12.21
CA ARG A 329 -16.48 -15.77 10.79
C ARG A 329 -16.45 -14.44 10.05
N ILE A 330 -15.74 -14.36 8.93
CA ILE A 330 -15.48 -13.08 8.25
C ILE A 330 -16.11 -13.05 6.86
N ASP A 331 -16.82 -11.96 6.57
CA ASP A 331 -17.10 -11.54 5.20
C ASP A 331 -16.31 -10.27 4.87
N VAL A 332 -15.82 -10.17 3.64
CA VAL A 332 -15.18 -8.97 3.10
C VAL A 332 -15.97 -8.51 1.88
N VAL A 333 -16.21 -7.20 1.79
CA VAL A 333 -16.81 -6.56 0.60
C VAL A 333 -15.87 -5.51 0.03
N GLU A 334 -15.66 -5.56 -1.28
CA GLU A 334 -14.82 -4.63 -2.02
C GLU A 334 -15.51 -4.25 -3.33
N MET A 335 -15.53 -2.95 -3.63
CA MET A 335 -16.15 -2.41 -4.84
C MET A 335 -15.30 -2.70 -6.08
N LEU A 336 -13.98 -2.78 -5.92
CA LEU A 336 -13.04 -3.14 -6.97
C LEU A 336 -13.01 -4.65 -7.20
N ASP A 337 -12.31 -5.04 -8.27
CA ASP A 337 -12.16 -6.44 -8.68
C ASP A 337 -10.91 -7.12 -8.10
N THR A 338 -10.17 -6.40 -7.27
CA THR A 338 -9.01 -6.90 -6.52
C THR A 338 -9.03 -6.32 -5.12
N VAL A 339 -8.41 -7.04 -4.19
CA VAL A 339 -7.99 -6.51 -2.90
C VAL A 339 -6.58 -5.95 -2.98
N MET A 340 -6.11 -5.30 -1.90
CA MET A 340 -4.76 -4.75 -1.77
C MET A 340 -4.34 -3.88 -2.97
N THR A 341 -5.24 -3.01 -3.43
CA THR A 341 -5.01 -2.12 -4.57
C THR A 341 -3.66 -1.43 -4.49
N GLY A 342 -2.87 -1.57 -5.56
CA GLY A 342 -1.49 -1.09 -5.65
C GLY A 342 -0.46 -2.21 -5.64
N ALA A 343 -0.78 -3.39 -5.10
CA ALA A 343 0.06 -4.58 -5.26
C ALA A 343 -0.19 -5.27 -6.61
N ASP A 344 0.83 -5.88 -7.18
CA ASP A 344 0.68 -6.70 -8.39
C ASP A 344 -0.20 -7.93 -8.13
N ARG A 345 -1.01 -8.30 -9.13
CA ARG A 345 -2.04 -9.33 -9.00
C ARG A 345 -1.48 -10.71 -8.68
N ASP A 346 -0.27 -11.03 -9.15
CA ASP A 346 0.36 -12.32 -8.90
C ASP A 346 0.75 -12.51 -7.42
N LEU A 347 1.15 -11.45 -6.71
CA LEU A 347 1.35 -11.51 -5.25
C LEU A 347 0.00 -11.72 -4.54
N VAL A 348 -1.00 -10.93 -4.93
CA VAL A 348 -2.35 -10.99 -4.31
C VAL A 348 -3.00 -12.36 -4.51
N LYS A 349 -2.82 -12.99 -5.67
CA LYS A 349 -3.35 -14.34 -5.95
C LYS A 349 -2.83 -15.39 -4.95
N VAL A 350 -1.56 -15.33 -4.56
CA VAL A 350 -1.00 -16.23 -3.53
C VAL A 350 -1.68 -15.99 -2.19
N TRP A 351 -1.79 -14.72 -1.77
CA TRP A 351 -2.49 -14.36 -0.54
C TRP A 351 -3.96 -14.82 -0.53
N GLU A 352 -4.69 -14.60 -1.63
CA GLU A 352 -6.09 -15.01 -1.78
C GLU A 352 -6.24 -16.52 -1.63
N LYS A 353 -5.37 -17.30 -2.28
CA LYS A 353 -5.40 -18.77 -2.21
C LYS A 353 -5.19 -19.28 -0.78
N VAL A 354 -4.23 -18.72 -0.05
CA VAL A 354 -3.96 -19.11 1.34
C VAL A 354 -5.09 -18.70 2.28
N ASN A 355 -5.66 -17.51 2.07
CA ASN A 355 -6.64 -16.94 2.99
C ASN A 355 -8.10 -17.26 2.62
N ALA A 356 -8.37 -17.88 1.48
CA ALA A 356 -9.73 -18.29 1.08
C ALA A 356 -10.50 -19.03 2.19
N PRO A 357 -9.91 -19.98 2.95
CA PRO A 357 -10.62 -20.67 4.03
C PRO A 357 -10.93 -19.79 5.26
N ARG A 358 -10.35 -18.58 5.37
CA ARG A 358 -10.61 -17.65 6.48
C ARG A 358 -11.93 -16.88 6.31
N PHE A 359 -12.43 -16.79 5.09
CA PHE A 359 -13.58 -15.98 4.73
C PHE A 359 -14.77 -16.87 4.38
N ASP A 360 -15.94 -16.53 4.91
CA ASP A 360 -17.20 -17.10 4.41
C ASP A 360 -17.45 -16.57 2.99
N ASN A 361 -17.26 -15.26 2.78
CA ASN A 361 -17.38 -14.60 1.48
C ASN A 361 -16.32 -13.52 1.27
N MET A 362 -15.68 -13.54 0.09
CA MET A 362 -14.88 -12.44 -0.46
C MET A 362 -15.64 -11.82 -1.63
N MET A 363 -16.42 -10.77 -1.36
CA MET A 363 -17.34 -10.14 -2.30
C MET A 363 -16.66 -8.99 -3.04
N LEU A 364 -15.95 -9.32 -4.12
CA LEU A 364 -15.37 -8.33 -5.05
C LEU A 364 -16.44 -7.80 -6.01
N LYS A 365 -16.18 -6.64 -6.64
CA LYS A 365 -17.15 -5.94 -7.51
C LYS A 365 -18.52 -5.74 -6.86
N THR A 366 -18.53 -5.55 -5.54
CA THR A 366 -19.75 -5.52 -4.74
C THR A 366 -19.79 -4.26 -3.89
N LYS A 367 -20.94 -3.60 -3.87
CA LYS A 367 -21.18 -2.37 -3.10
C LYS A 367 -22.03 -2.69 -1.89
N THR A 368 -21.72 -2.05 -0.76
CA THR A 368 -22.66 -1.93 0.35
C THR A 368 -23.63 -0.80 0.06
N VAL A 369 -24.93 -1.09 0.06
CA VAL A 369 -25.98 -0.10 -0.32
C VAL A 369 -26.91 0.28 0.82
N GLY A 370 -26.89 -0.47 1.91
CA GLY A 370 -27.65 -0.12 3.11
C GLY A 370 -27.15 -0.87 4.33
N ALA A 371 -27.30 -0.25 5.50
CA ALA A 371 -27.04 -0.87 6.79
C ALA A 371 -28.08 -0.40 7.80
N VAL A 372 -28.68 -1.33 8.54
CA VAL A 372 -29.68 -1.03 9.57
C VAL A 372 -29.28 -1.73 10.87
N ALA A 373 -29.15 -0.96 11.94
CA ALA A 373 -28.96 -1.51 13.27
C ALA A 373 -30.28 -2.08 13.79
N LYS A 374 -30.26 -3.33 14.24
CA LYS A 374 -31.35 -4.00 14.96
C LYS A 374 -30.82 -4.55 16.28
N ASP A 375 -31.72 -5.01 17.15
CA ASP A 375 -31.36 -5.57 18.46
C ASP A 375 -30.42 -6.78 18.31
N ASP A 376 -30.65 -7.61 17.30
CA ASP A 376 -29.89 -8.84 17.03
C ASP A 376 -28.64 -8.63 16.18
N GLY A 377 -28.38 -7.44 15.62
CA GLY A 377 -27.16 -7.17 14.85
C GLY A 377 -27.30 -6.07 13.81
N ILE A 378 -26.21 -5.82 13.08
CA ILE A 378 -26.21 -4.92 11.94
C ILE A 378 -26.58 -5.70 10.69
N HIS A 379 -27.69 -5.31 10.08
CA HIS A 379 -28.18 -5.91 8.84
C HIS A 379 -27.68 -5.09 7.66
N VAL A 380 -26.87 -5.71 6.79
CA VAL A 380 -26.20 -5.03 5.68
C VAL A 380 -26.70 -5.59 4.35
N THR A 381 -27.06 -4.70 3.44
CA THR A 381 -27.51 -5.02 2.08
C THR A 381 -26.42 -4.70 1.08
N PHE A 382 -26.24 -5.59 0.11
CA PHE A 382 -25.20 -5.52 -0.91
C PHE A 382 -25.79 -5.51 -2.32
N GLU A 383 -25.08 -4.88 -3.25
CA GLU A 383 -25.35 -4.94 -4.69
C GLU A 383 -24.09 -5.37 -5.43
N GLY A 384 -24.21 -6.41 -6.25
CA GLY A 384 -23.11 -6.98 -7.02
C GLY A 384 -23.51 -8.31 -7.64
N GLU A 385 -22.75 -8.77 -8.63
CA GLU A 385 -23.06 -10.01 -9.35
C GLU A 385 -23.08 -11.24 -8.43
N LYS A 386 -22.17 -11.26 -7.44
CA LYS A 386 -22.05 -12.33 -6.43
C LYS A 386 -22.61 -11.93 -5.06
N ALA A 387 -23.31 -10.80 -4.98
CA ALA A 387 -23.85 -10.32 -3.71
C ALA A 387 -25.05 -11.18 -3.27
N PRO A 388 -25.18 -11.51 -1.97
CA PRO A 388 -26.40 -12.12 -1.47
C PRO A 388 -27.58 -11.17 -1.66
N LYS A 389 -28.73 -11.71 -2.10
CA LYS A 389 -29.94 -10.91 -2.37
C LYS A 389 -30.58 -10.35 -1.10
N GLU A 390 -30.47 -11.09 -0.01
CA GLU A 390 -31.03 -10.71 1.29
C GLU A 390 -29.99 -10.01 2.16
N ALA A 391 -30.47 -9.09 3.01
CA ALA A 391 -29.61 -8.43 3.98
C ALA A 391 -28.97 -9.45 4.93
N GLN A 392 -27.67 -9.31 5.15
CA GLN A 392 -26.89 -10.21 5.99
C GLN A 392 -26.73 -9.61 7.40
N ARG A 393 -26.92 -10.44 8.44
CA ARG A 393 -26.71 -10.06 9.85
C ARG A 393 -25.24 -10.22 10.23
N TYR A 394 -24.68 -9.20 10.87
CA TYR A 394 -23.34 -9.19 11.44
C TYR A 394 -23.37 -8.68 12.89
N ASP A 395 -22.52 -9.22 13.74
CA ASP A 395 -22.37 -8.75 15.12
C ASP A 395 -21.47 -7.51 15.18
N LEU A 396 -20.50 -7.42 14.25
CA LEU A 396 -19.56 -6.31 14.12
C LEU A 396 -19.35 -5.95 12.64
N VAL A 397 -19.33 -4.67 12.32
CA VAL A 397 -19.01 -4.15 10.97
C VAL A 397 -17.82 -3.22 11.07
N LEU A 398 -16.71 -3.56 10.42
CA LEU A 398 -15.55 -2.72 10.25
C LEU A 398 -15.63 -1.93 8.93
N VAL A 399 -15.67 -0.61 9.03
CA VAL A 399 -15.56 0.29 7.88
C VAL A 399 -14.09 0.66 7.66
N ALA A 400 -13.48 0.08 6.62
CA ALA A 400 -12.07 0.23 6.28
C ALA A 400 -11.86 0.70 4.83
N VAL A 401 -12.73 1.58 4.33
CA VAL A 401 -12.76 2.09 2.94
C VAL A 401 -11.71 3.16 2.61
N GLY A 402 -10.73 3.37 3.50
CA GLY A 402 -9.65 4.33 3.33
C GLY A 402 -9.68 5.49 4.32
N ARG A 403 -8.84 6.48 4.06
CA ARG A 403 -8.54 7.60 4.97
C ARG A 403 -8.58 8.94 4.24
N SER A 404 -8.98 9.99 4.94
CA SER A 404 -9.02 11.37 4.44
C SER A 404 -8.03 12.25 5.20
N PRO A 405 -7.25 13.13 4.53
CA PRO A 405 -6.32 14.06 5.17
C PRO A 405 -7.06 15.15 5.99
N ASN A 406 -6.40 15.70 7.01
CA ASN A 406 -6.98 16.67 7.94
C ASN A 406 -6.71 18.14 7.59
N GLY A 407 -6.26 18.49 6.38
CA GLY A 407 -5.87 19.87 6.02
C GLY A 407 -6.98 20.90 6.19
N LYS A 408 -8.25 20.49 6.04
CA LYS A 408 -9.42 21.37 6.24
C LYS A 408 -9.81 21.57 7.72
N LYS A 409 -9.06 21.01 8.68
CA LYS A 409 -9.41 21.00 10.11
C LYS A 409 -8.51 21.85 11.00
N ILE A 410 -7.57 22.58 10.42
CA ILE A 410 -6.54 23.35 11.14
C ILE A 410 -6.59 24.85 10.86
N ALA A 411 -7.64 25.32 10.17
CA ALA A 411 -7.79 26.71 9.72
C ALA A 411 -6.59 27.23 8.90
N ALA A 412 -6.01 26.36 8.06
CA ALA A 412 -4.83 26.63 7.24
C ALA A 412 -4.97 27.90 6.37
N ASP A 413 -6.19 28.21 5.94
CA ASP A 413 -6.55 29.41 5.18
C ASP A 413 -6.16 30.71 5.90
N LYS A 414 -6.27 30.75 7.24
CA LYS A 414 -5.87 31.91 8.04
C LYS A 414 -4.37 32.16 8.05
N ALA A 415 -3.57 31.13 7.79
CA ALA A 415 -2.13 31.26 7.60
C ALA A 415 -1.74 31.50 6.13
N GLY A 416 -2.71 31.57 5.21
CA GLY A 416 -2.47 31.67 3.77
C GLY A 416 -2.07 30.35 3.10
N VAL A 417 -2.16 29.22 3.81
CA VAL A 417 -1.79 27.90 3.28
C VAL A 417 -2.92 27.34 2.43
N ALA A 418 -2.60 26.96 1.20
CA ALA A 418 -3.54 26.36 0.27
C ALA A 418 -3.84 24.89 0.64
N VAL A 419 -5.12 24.55 0.66
CA VAL A 419 -5.61 23.18 0.89
C VAL A 419 -6.45 22.75 -0.30
N THR A 420 -6.15 21.58 -0.85
CA THR A 420 -6.90 21.00 -1.97
C THR A 420 -8.35 20.66 -1.57
N ASP A 421 -9.21 20.47 -2.57
CA ASP A 421 -10.60 20.06 -2.33
C ASP A 421 -10.74 18.73 -1.59
N ARG A 422 -9.77 17.82 -1.78
CA ARG A 422 -9.70 16.54 -1.06
C ARG A 422 -9.09 16.66 0.34
N GLY A 423 -8.63 17.84 0.74
CA GLY A 423 -8.10 18.14 2.07
C GLY A 423 -6.59 17.93 2.25
N PHE A 424 -5.85 17.63 1.16
CA PHE A 424 -4.39 17.58 1.18
C PHE A 424 -3.77 18.98 1.12
N ILE A 425 -2.55 19.11 1.65
CA ILE A 425 -1.70 20.29 1.52
C ILE A 425 -0.55 19.93 0.59
N ASN A 426 -0.51 20.53 -0.60
CA ASN A 426 0.58 20.27 -1.55
C ASN A 426 1.87 20.93 -1.06
N VAL A 427 2.99 20.25 -1.29
CA VAL A 427 4.32 20.73 -0.90
C VAL A 427 5.34 20.54 -2.02
N ASP A 428 6.44 21.28 -1.96
CA ASP A 428 7.63 21.05 -2.80
C ASP A 428 8.52 19.92 -2.26
N LYS A 429 9.66 19.66 -2.92
CA LYS A 429 10.63 18.64 -2.48
C LYS A 429 11.33 18.98 -1.16
N GLN A 430 11.27 20.22 -0.68
CA GLN A 430 11.73 20.62 0.66
C GLN A 430 10.60 20.61 1.69
N LEU A 431 9.43 20.08 1.32
CA LEU A 431 8.23 19.97 2.13
C LEU A 431 7.62 21.33 2.50
N ARG A 432 7.96 22.40 1.75
CA ARG A 432 7.36 23.73 1.93
C ARG A 432 5.98 23.77 1.29
N THR A 433 5.04 24.40 1.98
CA THR A 433 3.75 24.78 1.40
C THR A 433 3.92 25.97 0.45
N ASN A 434 2.82 26.53 -0.06
CA ASN A 434 2.85 27.82 -0.78
C ASN A 434 3.29 29.00 0.12
N VAL A 435 3.33 28.83 1.44
CA VAL A 435 3.84 29.81 2.41
C VAL A 435 5.26 29.39 2.83
N PRO A 436 6.32 30.14 2.50
CA PRO A 436 7.71 29.64 2.56
C PRO A 436 8.22 29.17 3.94
N HIS A 437 7.69 29.73 5.04
CA HIS A 437 8.07 29.36 6.41
C HIS A 437 7.13 28.31 7.03
N ILE A 438 6.15 27.83 6.29
CA ILE A 438 5.23 26.76 6.71
C ILE A 438 5.44 25.54 5.83
N PHE A 439 5.70 24.42 6.49
CA PHE A 439 5.95 23.11 5.91
C PHE A 439 4.77 22.18 6.19
N ALA A 440 4.64 21.10 5.44
CA ALA A 440 3.68 20.04 5.75
C ALA A 440 4.28 18.65 5.43
N ILE A 441 3.92 17.63 6.22
CA ILE A 441 4.49 16.27 6.13
C ILE A 441 3.47 15.16 6.47
N GLY A 442 3.75 13.95 6.02
CA GLY A 442 3.00 12.73 6.32
C GLY A 442 1.74 12.57 5.49
N ASP A 443 0.70 11.96 6.07
CA ASP A 443 -0.54 11.68 5.35
C ASP A 443 -1.24 12.93 4.81
N ILE A 444 -0.99 14.10 5.42
CA ILE A 444 -1.67 15.34 5.04
C ILE A 444 -1.18 15.91 3.71
N VAL A 445 -0.02 15.47 3.22
CA VAL A 445 0.57 15.97 1.96
C VAL A 445 0.34 15.05 0.77
N GLY A 446 -0.05 13.80 0.98
CA GLY A 446 -0.36 12.88 -0.12
C GLY A 446 -0.13 11.42 0.21
N ASN A 447 -0.50 10.58 -0.77
CA ASN A 447 -0.22 9.15 -0.76
C ASN A 447 1.27 8.87 -1.06
N PRO A 448 1.80 7.71 -0.67
CA PRO A 448 1.16 6.72 0.20
C PRO A 448 1.12 7.18 1.67
N MET A 449 0.01 6.96 2.37
CA MET A 449 -0.19 7.34 3.78
C MET A 449 0.51 6.35 4.72
N LEU A 450 1.84 6.45 4.81
CA LEU A 450 2.70 5.50 5.51
C LEU A 450 3.60 6.19 6.54
N ALA A 451 3.82 5.53 7.67
CA ALA A 451 4.55 6.09 8.80
C ALA A 451 6.02 6.37 8.47
N HIS A 452 6.70 5.46 7.77
CA HIS A 452 8.09 5.63 7.35
C HIS A 452 8.25 6.78 6.35
N LYS A 453 7.32 6.98 5.40
CA LYS A 453 7.29 8.19 4.56
C LYS A 453 7.24 9.45 5.44
N ALA A 454 6.29 9.50 6.37
CA ALA A 454 6.11 10.66 7.25
C ALA A 454 7.36 10.97 8.09
N VAL A 455 8.06 9.96 8.61
CA VAL A 455 9.31 10.13 9.37
C VAL A 455 10.39 10.78 8.50
N HIS A 456 10.62 10.27 7.29
CA HIS A 456 11.65 10.79 6.39
C HIS A 456 11.31 12.21 5.90
N GLU A 457 10.05 12.47 5.51
CA GLU A 457 9.57 13.82 5.20
C GLU A 457 9.78 14.77 6.39
N GLY A 458 9.55 14.30 7.62
CA GLY A 458 9.76 15.07 8.84
C GLY A 458 11.22 15.47 9.10
N HIS A 459 12.17 14.57 8.81
CA HIS A 459 13.60 14.91 8.90
C HIS A 459 13.99 15.98 7.89
N VAL A 460 13.58 15.82 6.63
CA VAL A 460 13.87 16.79 5.56
C VAL A 460 13.24 18.15 5.87
N ALA A 461 11.98 18.20 6.33
CA ALA A 461 11.31 19.44 6.70
C ALA A 461 12.02 20.17 7.85
N ALA A 462 12.50 19.44 8.86
CA ALA A 462 13.26 20.03 9.96
C ALA A 462 14.61 20.62 9.50
N GLU A 463 15.32 19.93 8.62
CA GLU A 463 16.59 20.38 8.03
C GLU A 463 16.39 21.60 7.11
N ALA A 464 15.38 21.55 6.23
CA ALA A 464 15.00 22.66 5.38
C ALA A 464 14.53 23.87 6.21
N ALA A 465 13.81 23.65 7.32
CA ALA A 465 13.45 24.69 8.27
C ALA A 465 14.69 25.29 8.94
N LYS A 466 15.74 24.52 9.23
CA LYS A 466 17.01 25.05 9.75
C LYS A 466 17.76 25.90 8.72
N GLY A 467 17.48 25.71 7.43
CA GLY A 467 18.14 26.39 6.31
C GLY A 467 19.08 25.48 5.51
N GLU A 468 19.08 24.18 5.78
CA GLU A 468 19.86 23.20 5.02
C GLU A 468 19.22 22.93 3.65
N LYS A 469 20.05 22.52 2.68
CA LYS A 469 19.61 22.11 1.34
C LYS A 469 19.16 20.64 1.36
N SER A 470 18.16 20.32 2.16
CA SER A 470 17.58 18.98 2.28
C SER A 470 16.37 18.83 1.36
N PHE A 471 16.24 17.68 0.70
CA PHE A 471 15.19 17.37 -0.25
C PHE A 471 14.69 15.93 -0.06
N PHE A 472 13.38 15.74 -0.15
CA PHE A 472 12.76 14.42 -0.18
C PHE A 472 12.69 13.94 -1.63
N ASP A 473 13.66 13.10 -2.00
CA ASP A 473 13.81 12.54 -3.35
C ASP A 473 13.95 11.02 -3.29
N ALA A 474 12.96 10.36 -2.70
CA ALA A 474 12.91 8.91 -2.60
C ALA A 474 12.46 8.31 -3.94
N ARG A 475 13.24 7.38 -4.48
CA ARG A 475 12.90 6.66 -5.73
C ARG A 475 11.88 5.57 -5.49
N GLN A 476 11.83 5.07 -4.26
CA GLN A 476 10.84 4.10 -3.82
C GLN A 476 10.38 4.41 -2.40
N ILE A 477 9.16 3.99 -2.08
CA ILE A 477 8.65 3.91 -0.71
C ILE A 477 8.01 2.52 -0.58
N PRO A 478 8.46 1.65 0.35
CA PRO A 478 7.92 0.30 0.45
C PRO A 478 6.50 0.32 0.99
N SER A 479 5.70 -0.65 0.57
CA SER A 479 4.38 -0.96 1.11
C SER A 479 4.33 -2.40 1.55
N VAL A 480 3.69 -2.65 2.70
CA VAL A 480 3.60 -3.99 3.30
C VAL A 480 2.19 -4.19 3.84
N ALA A 481 1.54 -5.26 3.40
CA ALA A 481 0.40 -5.85 4.09
C ALA A 481 0.90 -6.92 5.05
N TYR A 482 0.74 -6.71 6.35
CA TYR A 482 1.19 -7.66 7.38
C TYR A 482 0.15 -8.75 7.63
N THR A 483 -0.48 -9.21 6.55
CA THR A 483 -1.35 -10.39 6.54
C THR A 483 -0.51 -11.68 6.66
N ASP A 484 -1.15 -12.83 6.60
CA ASP A 484 -0.45 -14.12 6.57
C ASP A 484 -0.87 -14.94 5.32
N PRO A 485 0.01 -15.11 4.30
CA PRO A 485 1.36 -14.55 4.21
C PRO A 485 1.35 -13.02 4.08
N GLU A 486 2.50 -12.40 4.36
CA GLU A 486 2.70 -10.98 4.11
C GLU A 486 2.80 -10.71 2.61
N VAL A 487 2.40 -9.51 2.19
CA VAL A 487 2.56 -9.02 0.81
C VAL A 487 3.33 -7.70 0.86
N ALA A 488 4.58 -7.71 0.41
CA ALA A 488 5.47 -6.56 0.44
C ALA A 488 5.92 -6.18 -0.97
N TRP A 489 6.01 -4.88 -1.26
CA TRP A 489 6.54 -4.39 -2.53
C TRP A 489 7.20 -3.02 -2.38
N ALA A 490 8.12 -2.70 -3.29
CA ALA A 490 8.81 -1.42 -3.37
C ALA A 490 9.14 -1.07 -4.83
N GLY A 491 9.23 0.23 -5.11
CA GLY A 491 9.49 0.74 -6.47
C GLY A 491 8.30 0.55 -7.40
N LYS A 492 8.59 0.44 -8.69
CA LYS A 492 7.61 0.24 -9.76
C LYS A 492 7.03 -1.16 -9.71
N THR A 493 5.72 -1.25 -9.67
CA THR A 493 4.99 -2.51 -9.92
C THR A 493 4.88 -2.78 -11.42
N GLU A 494 4.54 -4.01 -11.82
CA GLU A 494 4.26 -4.32 -13.22
C GLU A 494 3.07 -3.51 -13.76
N ILE A 495 2.07 -3.26 -12.91
CA ILE A 495 0.91 -2.41 -13.22
C ILE A 495 1.36 -0.98 -13.57
N GLU A 496 2.21 -0.39 -12.73
CA GLU A 496 2.73 0.97 -12.95
C GLU A 496 3.66 1.03 -14.16
N ALA A 497 4.59 0.08 -14.30
CA ALA A 497 5.52 0.04 -15.43
C ALA A 497 4.77 -0.09 -16.76
N LYS A 498 3.74 -0.94 -16.84
CA LYS A 498 2.84 -1.05 -18.00
C LYS A 498 2.09 0.26 -18.27
N ALA A 499 1.56 0.91 -17.23
CA ALA A 499 0.82 2.17 -17.36
C ALA A 499 1.70 3.34 -17.82
N GLU A 500 2.98 3.33 -17.45
CA GLU A 500 3.97 4.35 -17.81
C GLU A 500 4.68 4.06 -19.15
N GLY A 501 4.45 2.90 -19.75
CA GLY A 501 5.10 2.49 -21.01
C GLY A 501 6.58 2.12 -20.85
N ILE A 502 7.00 1.77 -19.63
CA ILE A 502 8.36 1.30 -19.34
C ILE A 502 8.48 -0.16 -19.81
N LYS A 503 9.53 -0.46 -20.58
CA LYS A 503 9.87 -1.83 -20.95
C LYS A 503 10.63 -2.48 -19.80
N TYR A 504 10.18 -3.65 -19.38
CA TYR A 504 10.78 -4.34 -18.26
C TYR A 504 10.73 -5.85 -18.44
N SER A 505 11.64 -6.51 -17.73
CA SER A 505 11.72 -7.95 -17.59
C SER A 505 11.72 -8.34 -16.12
N VAL A 506 11.23 -9.53 -15.81
CA VAL A 506 10.97 -9.97 -14.44
C VAL A 506 11.83 -11.18 -14.09
N GLY A 507 12.57 -11.07 -12.99
CA GLY A 507 13.21 -12.21 -12.32
C GLY A 507 12.29 -12.72 -11.21
N LYS A 508 11.89 -13.99 -11.25
CA LYS A 508 10.93 -14.55 -10.28
C LYS A 508 11.41 -15.88 -9.73
N PHE A 509 11.64 -15.93 -8.42
CA PHE A 509 12.06 -17.13 -7.71
C PHE A 509 10.89 -17.69 -6.87
N PRO A 510 10.32 -18.86 -7.23
CA PRO A 510 9.24 -19.50 -6.46
C PRO A 510 9.78 -20.11 -5.17
N TRP A 511 9.11 -19.89 -4.04
CA TRP A 511 9.54 -20.46 -2.76
C TRP A 511 9.31 -21.97 -2.65
N ALA A 512 8.56 -22.57 -3.59
CA ALA A 512 8.53 -24.01 -3.83
C ALA A 512 9.91 -24.61 -4.18
N ALA A 513 10.89 -23.79 -4.58
CA ALA A 513 12.28 -24.19 -4.79
C ALA A 513 13.20 -23.78 -3.61
N SER A 514 12.69 -23.06 -2.60
CA SER A 514 13.48 -22.66 -1.44
C SER A 514 13.48 -23.79 -0.39
N GLY A 515 14.65 -24.39 -0.16
CA GLY A 515 14.82 -25.35 0.94
C GLY A 515 14.39 -24.78 2.30
N ARG A 516 14.62 -23.47 2.54
CA ARG A 516 14.17 -22.80 3.77
C ARG A 516 12.65 -22.69 3.86
N ALA A 517 11.97 -22.27 2.79
CA ALA A 517 10.53 -22.12 2.80
C ALA A 517 9.81 -23.47 2.95
N ILE A 518 10.29 -24.50 2.26
CA ILE A 518 9.81 -25.88 2.40
C ILE A 518 10.01 -26.37 3.85
N ALA A 519 11.19 -26.17 4.43
CA ALA A 519 11.46 -26.58 5.81
C ALA A 519 10.56 -25.88 6.83
N ASN A 520 10.14 -24.64 6.55
CA ASN A 520 9.18 -23.90 7.37
C ASN A 520 7.73 -24.31 7.11
N GLY A 521 7.44 -25.11 6.07
CA GLY A 521 6.09 -25.46 5.62
C GLY A 521 5.33 -24.27 5.02
N ARG A 522 6.06 -23.31 4.46
CA ARG A 522 5.56 -22.01 3.94
C ARG A 522 6.08 -21.72 2.53
N ASP A 523 6.02 -22.71 1.65
CA ASP A 523 6.55 -22.69 0.29
C ASP A 523 5.57 -22.10 -0.76
N GLU A 524 4.42 -21.58 -0.32
CA GLU A 524 3.42 -20.97 -1.21
C GLU A 524 3.90 -19.66 -1.89
N GLY A 525 4.95 -19.06 -1.34
CA GLY A 525 5.40 -17.71 -1.65
C GLY A 525 6.28 -17.60 -2.90
N PHE A 526 6.70 -16.38 -3.20
CA PHE A 526 7.76 -16.12 -4.17
C PHE A 526 8.39 -14.74 -3.96
N THR A 527 9.58 -14.56 -4.53
CA THR A 527 10.25 -13.27 -4.66
C THR A 527 10.31 -12.87 -6.13
N LYS A 528 9.93 -11.63 -6.42
CA LYS A 528 9.87 -11.05 -7.77
C LYS A 528 10.68 -9.75 -7.82
N LEU A 529 11.56 -9.62 -8.79
CA LEU A 529 12.33 -8.40 -9.09
C LEU A 529 12.00 -7.94 -10.50
N ILE A 530 11.90 -6.61 -10.68
CA ILE A 530 11.50 -5.97 -11.94
C ILE A 530 12.67 -5.10 -12.38
N PHE A 531 13.19 -5.37 -13.58
CA PHE A 531 14.33 -4.68 -14.16
C PHE A 531 13.92 -3.93 -15.42
N ASP A 532 14.42 -2.72 -15.58
CA ASP A 532 14.26 -1.94 -16.81
C ASP A 532 15.07 -2.58 -17.95
N ASP A 533 14.44 -2.81 -19.11
CA ASP A 533 15.07 -3.55 -20.22
C ASP A 533 16.23 -2.79 -20.89
N GLU A 534 16.25 -1.46 -20.78
CA GLU A 534 17.27 -0.64 -21.45
C GLU A 534 18.52 -0.48 -20.58
N THR A 535 18.32 -0.30 -19.27
CA THR A 535 19.39 0.01 -18.31
C THR A 535 19.77 -1.18 -17.44
N HIS A 536 18.97 -2.25 -17.44
CA HIS A 536 19.09 -3.44 -16.59
C HIS A 536 19.03 -3.14 -15.09
N ARG A 537 18.65 -1.91 -14.71
CA ARG A 537 18.56 -1.51 -13.32
C ARG A 537 17.29 -2.06 -12.71
N ILE A 538 17.38 -2.45 -11.44
CA ILE A 538 16.20 -2.76 -10.66
C ILE A 538 15.35 -1.50 -10.49
N ILE A 539 14.08 -1.59 -10.89
CA ILE A 539 13.10 -0.50 -10.77
C ILE A 539 12.00 -0.83 -9.78
N GLY A 540 11.84 -2.10 -9.43
CA GLY A 540 10.87 -2.54 -8.44
C GLY A 540 11.04 -3.99 -8.01
N GLY A 541 10.28 -4.39 -7.01
CA GLY A 541 10.22 -5.77 -6.56
C GLY A 541 9.06 -6.02 -5.62
N GLY A 542 8.66 -7.27 -5.53
CA GLY A 542 7.53 -7.74 -4.74
C GLY A 542 7.82 -9.11 -4.14
N ILE A 543 7.40 -9.31 -2.89
CA ILE A 543 7.59 -10.55 -2.13
C ILE A 543 6.26 -10.91 -1.49
N VAL A 544 5.84 -12.16 -1.65
CA VAL A 544 4.69 -12.73 -0.92
C VAL A 544 5.16 -13.97 -0.17
N GLY A 545 4.94 -13.98 1.15
CA GLY A 545 5.41 -15.05 2.02
C GLY A 545 5.60 -14.60 3.46
N THR A 546 6.04 -15.51 4.34
CA THR A 546 6.40 -15.14 5.71
C THR A 546 7.62 -14.23 5.73
N HIS A 547 7.60 -13.21 6.59
CA HIS A 547 8.66 -12.20 6.72
C HIS A 547 8.88 -11.31 5.49
N ALA A 548 8.01 -11.31 4.47
CA ALA A 548 8.20 -10.53 3.24
C ALA A 548 8.52 -9.03 3.51
N GLY A 549 7.92 -8.45 4.56
CA GLY A 549 8.17 -7.07 4.99
C GLY A 549 9.57 -6.82 5.54
N ASP A 550 10.25 -7.83 6.08
CA ASP A 550 11.65 -7.74 6.51
C ASP A 550 12.61 -7.89 5.33
N LEU A 551 12.25 -8.70 4.33
CA LEU A 551 13.09 -8.93 3.13
C LEU A 551 13.09 -7.73 2.17
N ILE A 552 11.98 -6.97 2.09
CA ILE A 552 11.84 -5.89 1.10
C ILE A 552 12.87 -4.75 1.28
N GLY A 553 13.51 -4.66 2.45
CA GLY A 553 14.54 -3.66 2.74
C GLY A 553 15.76 -3.75 1.81
N GLU A 554 16.14 -4.95 1.37
CA GLU A 554 17.24 -5.11 0.43
C GLU A 554 16.86 -4.61 -0.97
N VAL A 555 15.65 -4.92 -1.44
CA VAL A 555 15.11 -4.41 -2.71
C VAL A 555 15.03 -2.88 -2.69
N CYS A 556 14.58 -2.31 -1.57
CA CYS A 556 14.58 -0.85 -1.36
C CYS A 556 15.97 -0.24 -1.55
N LEU A 557 16.99 -0.85 -0.94
CA LEU A 557 18.37 -0.40 -1.05
C LEU A 557 18.90 -0.55 -2.48
N ALA A 558 18.64 -1.68 -3.14
CA ALA A 558 19.10 -1.94 -4.50
C ALA A 558 18.55 -0.91 -5.50
N ILE A 559 17.27 -0.56 -5.39
CA ILE A 559 16.64 0.52 -6.20
C ILE A 559 17.30 1.87 -5.89
N GLU A 560 17.56 2.17 -4.61
CA GLU A 560 18.21 3.41 -4.19
C GLU A 560 19.72 3.48 -4.56
N MET A 561 20.37 2.36 -4.77
CA MET A 561 21.73 2.32 -5.31
C MET A 561 21.75 2.36 -6.84
N GLY A 562 20.60 2.08 -7.49
CA GLY A 562 20.52 1.95 -8.94
C GLY A 562 21.27 0.71 -9.43
N ALA A 563 21.26 -0.34 -8.60
CA ALA A 563 21.89 -1.63 -8.88
C ALA A 563 21.29 -2.30 -10.12
N ASP A 564 22.08 -3.10 -10.80
CA ASP A 564 21.60 -4.00 -11.85
C ASP A 564 21.38 -5.43 -11.31
N ALA A 565 20.92 -6.34 -12.18
CA ALA A 565 20.70 -7.74 -11.80
C ALA A 565 22.00 -8.46 -11.41
N ILE A 566 23.15 -8.09 -11.98
CA ILE A 566 24.45 -8.70 -11.69
C ILE A 566 24.91 -8.34 -10.27
N ASP A 567 24.75 -7.07 -9.87
CA ASP A 567 25.07 -6.60 -8.52
C ASP A 567 24.35 -7.45 -7.45
N ILE A 568 23.06 -7.72 -7.68
CA ILE A 568 22.23 -8.50 -6.78
C ILE A 568 22.59 -9.99 -6.86
N ALA A 569 22.67 -10.57 -8.06
CA ALA A 569 22.93 -11.99 -8.28
C ALA A 569 24.32 -12.44 -7.78
N LYS A 570 25.33 -11.57 -7.85
CA LYS A 570 26.70 -11.90 -7.37
C LYS A 570 26.92 -11.58 -5.89
N THR A 571 25.97 -10.93 -5.24
CA THR A 571 25.99 -10.81 -3.78
C THR A 571 25.76 -12.19 -3.18
N ILE A 572 26.66 -12.63 -2.30
CA ILE A 572 26.54 -13.95 -1.67
C ILE A 572 25.57 -13.83 -0.49
N HIS A 573 24.30 -14.17 -0.73
CA HIS A 573 23.30 -14.26 0.32
C HIS A 573 23.53 -15.53 1.18
N PRO A 574 23.21 -15.48 2.49
CA PRO A 574 23.35 -16.65 3.35
C PRO A 574 22.35 -17.76 3.02
N HIS A 575 22.81 -19.02 3.08
CA HIS A 575 22.01 -20.22 2.84
C HIS A 575 21.97 -21.14 4.08
N PRO A 576 20.83 -21.77 4.44
CA PRO A 576 19.50 -21.59 3.85
C PRO A 576 18.71 -20.45 4.51
N THR A 577 18.22 -19.48 3.74
CA THR A 577 17.39 -18.37 4.21
C THR A 577 16.22 -18.09 3.26
N LEU A 578 15.24 -17.28 3.71
CA LEU A 578 14.26 -16.70 2.78
C LEU A 578 14.89 -15.54 1.99
N GLY A 579 15.84 -14.82 2.60
CA GLY A 579 16.51 -13.65 2.03
C GLY A 579 17.26 -13.94 0.74
N GLU A 580 17.90 -15.11 0.62
CA GLU A 580 18.61 -15.51 -0.60
C GLU A 580 17.72 -15.58 -1.85
N SER A 581 16.40 -15.67 -1.69
CA SER A 581 15.47 -15.60 -2.83
C SER A 581 15.53 -14.27 -3.58
N VAL A 582 16.04 -13.18 -2.97
CA VAL A 582 16.32 -11.92 -3.65
C VAL A 582 17.46 -12.10 -4.65
N GLY A 583 18.59 -12.66 -4.21
CA GLY A 583 19.71 -13.03 -5.07
C GLY A 583 19.30 -14.00 -6.19
N MET A 584 18.60 -15.08 -5.82
CA MET A 584 18.15 -16.09 -6.79
C MET A 584 17.15 -15.53 -7.80
N ALA A 585 16.27 -14.59 -7.43
CA ALA A 585 15.39 -13.93 -8.39
C ALA A 585 16.18 -13.11 -9.43
N ALA A 586 17.30 -12.49 -9.04
CA ALA A 586 18.20 -11.83 -9.98
C ALA A 586 18.97 -12.84 -10.84
N GLU A 587 19.42 -13.96 -10.27
CA GLU A 587 20.03 -15.05 -11.05
C GLU A 587 19.07 -15.66 -12.08
N VAL A 588 17.78 -15.73 -11.75
CA VAL A 588 16.73 -16.16 -12.68
C VAL A 588 16.63 -15.20 -13.87
N TRP A 589 16.69 -13.89 -13.61
CA TRP A 589 16.69 -12.88 -14.67
C TRP A 589 17.94 -12.99 -15.56
N GLU A 590 19.11 -13.17 -14.95
CA GLU A 590 20.40 -13.37 -15.65
C GLU A 590 20.49 -14.72 -16.38
N GLY A 591 19.57 -15.66 -16.10
CA GLY A 591 19.58 -17.00 -16.69
C GLY A 591 20.70 -17.90 -16.16
N VAL A 592 21.17 -17.65 -14.93
CA VAL A 592 22.27 -18.40 -14.29
C VAL A 592 21.85 -19.16 -13.02
N CYS A 593 20.59 -19.04 -12.60
CA CYS A 593 20.10 -19.73 -11.41
C CYS A 593 20.17 -21.25 -11.60
N THR A 594 20.88 -21.93 -10.69
CA THR A 594 21.07 -23.39 -10.73
C THR A 594 20.09 -24.17 -9.85
N ASP A 595 19.29 -23.47 -9.06
CA ASP A 595 18.29 -24.07 -8.15
C ASP A 595 16.91 -24.23 -8.81
N LEU A 596 16.78 -23.78 -10.07
CA LEU A 596 15.62 -23.98 -10.92
C LEU A 596 15.99 -24.76 -12.19
N PRO A 597 15.01 -25.37 -12.89
CA PRO A 597 15.24 -25.96 -14.19
C PRO A 597 15.91 -24.97 -15.17
N PRO A 598 16.78 -25.45 -16.08
CA PRO A 598 17.45 -24.56 -17.04
C PRO A 598 16.41 -23.87 -17.93
N VAL A 599 16.57 -22.56 -18.10
CA VAL A 599 15.78 -21.79 -19.07
C VAL A 599 16.12 -22.32 -20.47
N LYS A 600 15.11 -22.73 -21.26
CA LYS A 600 15.34 -23.13 -22.66
C LYS A 600 15.86 -21.92 -23.43
N LYS A 601 17.07 -22.03 -23.98
CA LYS A 601 17.67 -21.04 -24.88
C LYS A 601 17.00 -21.04 -26.24
#